data_AF-A0A2V5R620-F1
#
_entry.id   AF-A0A2V5R620-F1
#
_cell.length_a   1.000
_cell.length_b   1.000
_cell.length_c   1.000
_cell.angle_alpha   90.00
_cell.angle_beta   90.00
_cell.angle_gamma   90.00
#
_symmetry.space_group_name_H-M   'P 1'
#
loop_
_entity.id
_entity.type
_entity.pdbx_description
1 polymer ?
#
loop_
_entity_poly.entity_id
_entity_poly.type
_entity_poly.pdbx_seq_one_letter_code
_entity_poly.pdbx_strand_id
1 'polypeptide(L)'
;MLSDMPSNAQWTKSKTACLYRYNPTSQYFARVRFGGKLHRKKLGTDDYQLARRKLADFRRDLGRTDASLGNTSLAEVLSKYERTIGGLSASSQKDKRAL
;
A
#
# COMPACT_ATOMS: atom_id res chain seq x y z
N MET A 1 -14.40 -23.01 10.13
CA MET A 1 -12.98 -23.01 10.55
C MET A 1 -12.10 -23.14 9.30
N LEU A 2 -11.22 -22.19 8.98
CA LEU A 2 -10.30 -22.31 7.83
C LEU A 2 -9.10 -23.19 8.21
N SER A 3 -9.32 -24.50 8.32
CA SER A 3 -8.34 -25.47 8.80
C SER A 3 -7.66 -26.31 7.71
N ASP A 4 -8.07 -26.21 6.44
CA ASP A 4 -7.55 -27.06 5.37
C ASP A 4 -6.88 -26.25 4.26
N MET A 5 -5.70 -25.69 4.56
CA MET A 5 -4.68 -25.48 3.54
C MET A 5 -3.59 -26.49 3.81
N PRO A 6 -3.13 -27.28 2.81
CA PRO A 6 -2.04 -28.20 3.02
C PRO A 6 -0.89 -27.40 3.62
N SER A 7 -0.31 -27.92 4.70
CA SER A 7 1.01 -27.52 5.18
C SER A 7 2.01 -27.81 4.05
N ASN A 8 1.97 -27.01 2.99
CA ASN A 8 2.88 -27.11 1.88
C ASN A 8 4.24 -26.75 2.47
N ALA A 9 5.16 -27.72 2.51
CA ALA A 9 6.55 -27.56 2.97
C ALA A 9 7.29 -26.37 2.32
N GLN A 10 6.69 -25.76 1.31
CA GLN A 10 7.15 -24.57 0.60
C GLN A 10 6.86 -23.24 1.33
N TRP A 11 5.89 -23.16 2.25
CA TRP A 11 5.50 -21.89 2.89
C TRP A 11 5.57 -21.95 4.41
N THR A 12 6.33 -21.04 5.01
CA THR A 12 6.44 -20.91 6.48
C THR A 12 5.78 -19.63 6.95
N LYS A 13 4.88 -19.73 7.93
CA LYS A 13 4.31 -18.55 8.58
C LYS A 13 5.35 -17.92 9.51
N SER A 14 5.57 -16.61 9.39
CA SER A 14 6.53 -15.90 10.23
C SER A 14 5.92 -15.52 11.58
N LYS A 15 6.77 -15.11 12.54
CA LYS A 15 6.34 -14.60 13.85
C LYS A 15 5.42 -13.36 13.73
N THR A 16 5.65 -12.54 12.70
CA THR A 16 4.79 -11.39 12.40
C THR A 16 3.54 -11.85 11.65
N ALA A 17 2.35 -11.44 12.13
CA ALA A 17 1.09 -11.70 11.44
C ALA A 17 1.11 -11.15 10.00
N CYS A 18 0.43 -11.84 9.09
CA CYS A 18 0.34 -11.48 7.67
C CYS A 18 1.68 -11.53 6.90
N LEU A 19 2.75 -12.06 7.50
CA LEU A 19 4.05 -12.28 6.88
C LEU A 19 4.31 -13.78 6.67
N TYR A 20 4.69 -14.14 5.45
CA TYR A 20 4.94 -15.52 5.04
C TYR A 20 6.29 -15.60 4.34
N ARG A 21 7.02 -16.69 4.57
CA ARG A 21 8.29 -16.99 3.91
C ARG A 21 8.06 -18.12 2.92
N TYR A 22 8.52 -17.91 1.69
CA TYR A 22 8.59 -18.97 0.68
C TYR A 22 9.92 -19.70 0.84
N ASN A 23 9.89 -20.95 1.26
CA ASN A 23 11.08 -21.73 1.59
C ASN A 23 12.01 -21.98 0.39
N PRO A 24 11.52 -22.29 -0.84
CA PRO A 24 12.41 -22.55 -1.98
C PRO A 24 13.29 -21.35 -2.37
N THR A 25 12.75 -20.13 -2.29
CA THR A 25 13.50 -18.89 -2.62
C THR A 25 13.94 -18.11 -1.39
N SER A 26 13.56 -18.55 -0.19
CA SER A 26 13.76 -17.85 1.08
C SER A 26 13.14 -16.45 1.19
N GLN A 27 12.30 -16.05 0.23
CA GLN A 27 11.77 -14.68 0.14
C GLN A 27 10.48 -14.50 0.94
N TYR A 28 10.31 -13.29 1.47
CA TYR A 28 9.12 -12.90 2.21
C TYR A 28 8.01 -12.32 1.34
N PHE A 29 6.78 -12.61 1.77
CA PHE A 29 5.54 -12.21 1.14
C PHE A 29 4.58 -11.65 2.20
N ALA A 30 3.91 -10.56 1.83
CA ALA A 30 2.80 -9.99 2.56
C ALA A 30 1.49 -10.64 2.13
N ARG A 31 0.64 -10.96 3.10
CA ARG A 31 -0.72 -11.46 2.89
C ARG A 31 -1.66 -10.74 3.85
N VAL A 32 -2.19 -9.62 3.41
CA VAL A 32 -2.95 -8.64 4.23
C VAL A 32 -4.38 -8.56 3.72
N ARG A 33 -5.37 -8.59 4.62
CA ARG A 33 -6.75 -8.22 4.27
C ARG A 33 -6.96 -6.73 4.53
N PHE A 34 -7.48 -6.03 3.53
CA PHE A 34 -7.79 -4.60 3.60
C PHE A 34 -9.02 -4.31 2.73
N GLY A 35 -9.98 -3.52 3.23
CA GLY A 35 -11.21 -3.19 2.49
C GLY A 35 -12.02 -4.43 2.03
N GLY A 36 -12.05 -5.50 2.84
CA GLY A 36 -12.71 -6.77 2.50
C GLY A 36 -11.93 -7.67 1.53
N LYS A 37 -10.93 -7.15 0.81
CA LYS A 37 -10.12 -7.87 -0.18
C LYS A 37 -8.84 -8.43 0.42
N LEU A 38 -8.33 -9.53 -0.14
CA LEU A 38 -7.06 -10.13 0.24
C LEU A 38 -5.96 -9.69 -0.73
N HIS A 39 -4.97 -8.96 -0.21
CA HIS A 39 -3.79 -8.53 -0.97
C HIS A 39 -2.61 -9.45 -0.68
N ARG A 40 -2.00 -9.99 -1.75
CA ARG A 40 -0.80 -10.83 -1.70
C ARG A 40 0.31 -10.12 -2.48
N LYS A 41 1.42 -9.78 -1.83
CA LYS A 41 2.53 -9.04 -2.46
C LYS A 41 3.88 -9.61 -2.06
N LYS A 42 4.78 -9.74 -3.04
CA LYS A 42 6.18 -10.08 -2.82
C LYS A 42 6.91 -8.89 -2.20
N LEU A 43 7.61 -9.09 -1.08
CA LEU A 43 8.37 -8.01 -0.41
C LEU A 43 9.79 -7.86 -0.97
N GLY A 44 10.26 -8.86 -1.73
CA GLY A 44 11.56 -8.81 -2.41
C GLY A 44 12.72 -8.72 -1.42
N THR A 45 12.66 -9.49 -0.34
CA THR A 45 13.72 -9.58 0.66
C THR A 45 13.63 -10.93 1.38
N ASP A 46 14.76 -11.41 1.84
CA ASP A 46 15.01 -12.62 2.62
C ASP A 46 15.41 -12.31 4.08
N ASP A 47 15.65 -11.04 4.42
CA ASP A 47 15.83 -10.56 5.80
C ASP A 47 14.47 -10.29 6.45
N TYR A 48 14.27 -10.89 7.62
CA TYR A 48 13.08 -10.76 8.43
C TYR A 48 12.81 -9.32 8.89
N GLN A 49 13.84 -8.59 9.33
CA GLN A 49 13.63 -7.23 9.86
C GLN A 49 13.25 -6.26 8.74
N LEU A 50 13.92 -6.36 7.59
CA LEU A 50 13.56 -5.58 6.42
C LEU A 50 12.16 -5.96 5.90
N ALA A 51 11.82 -7.25 5.86
CA ALA A 51 10.48 -7.71 5.46
C ALA A 51 9.38 -7.13 6.37
N ARG A 52 9.62 -7.10 7.69
CA ARG A 52 8.68 -6.52 8.66
C ARG A 52 8.46 -5.03 8.43
N ARG A 53 9.52 -4.26 8.11
CA ARG A 53 9.41 -2.83 7.76
C ARG A 53 8.61 -2.66 6.47
N LYS A 54 8.96 -3.38 5.40
CA LYS A 54 8.24 -3.33 4.12
C LYS A 54 6.77 -3.74 4.24
N LEU A 55 6.45 -4.67 5.14
CA LEU A 55 5.06 -5.04 5.43
C LEU A 55 4.30 -3.88 6.08
N ALA A 56 4.93 -3.16 7.02
CA ALA A 56 4.32 -1.98 7.64
C ALA A 56 4.09 -0.87 6.62
N ASP A 57 5.06 -0.61 5.75
CA ASP A 57 4.93 0.36 4.66
C ASP A 57 3.81 -0.03 3.69
N PHE A 58 3.77 -1.30 3.29
CA PHE A 58 2.69 -1.81 2.44
C PHE A 58 1.30 -1.62 3.06
N ARG A 59 1.15 -1.82 4.37
CA ARG A 59 -0.12 -1.58 5.07
C ARG A 59 -0.49 -0.10 5.12
N ARG A 60 0.50 0.79 5.30
CA ARG A 60 0.29 2.24 5.28
C ARG A 60 -0.13 2.72 3.89
N ASP A 61 0.52 2.21 2.85
CA ASP A 61 0.20 2.56 1.47
C ASP A 61 -1.22 2.13 1.09
N LEU A 62 -1.65 0.93 1.50
CA LEU A 62 -3.04 0.50 1.34
C LEU A 62 -4.04 1.46 2.00
N GLY A 63 -3.68 2.06 3.15
CA GLY A 63 -4.51 3.05 3.82
C GLY A 63 -4.43 4.46 3.24
N ARG A 64 -3.31 4.82 2.59
CA ARG A 64 -3.13 6.12 1.93
C ARG A 64 -3.88 6.21 0.61
N THR A 65 -3.97 5.10 -0.11
CA THR A 65 -4.81 5.03 -1.30
C THR A 65 -6.27 5.01 -0.85
N ASP A 66 -6.84 6.19 -0.68
CA ASP A 66 -8.27 6.31 -0.48
C ASP A 66 -8.98 5.85 -1.75
N ALA A 67 -9.60 4.67 -1.66
CA ALA A 67 -10.33 4.10 -2.78
C ALA A 67 -11.52 4.99 -3.19
N SER A 68 -12.05 5.85 -2.31
CA SER A 68 -13.12 6.79 -2.66
C SER A 68 -12.62 7.99 -3.48
N LEU A 69 -11.31 8.24 -3.49
CA LEU A 69 -10.67 9.24 -4.36
C LEU A 69 -10.21 8.63 -5.70
N GLY A 70 -10.35 7.32 -5.88
CA GLY A 70 -10.23 6.68 -7.18
C GLY A 70 -11.40 7.06 -8.09
N ASN A 71 -11.20 7.03 -9.40
CA ASN A 71 -12.19 7.43 -10.42
C ASN A 71 -12.63 8.90 -10.39
N THR A 72 -11.88 9.79 -9.73
CA THR A 72 -12.08 11.23 -9.86
C THR A 72 -11.71 11.69 -11.28
N SER A 73 -12.54 12.54 -11.88
CA SER A 73 -12.25 13.11 -13.19
C SER A 73 -11.16 14.18 -13.11
N LEU A 74 -10.44 14.41 -14.21
CA LEU A 74 -9.45 15.50 -14.27
C LEU A 74 -10.07 16.85 -13.87
N ALA A 75 -11.33 17.10 -14.25
CA ALA A 75 -12.07 18.31 -13.90
C ALA A 75 -12.28 18.45 -12.38
N GLU A 76 -12.67 17.37 -11.69
CA GLU A 76 -12.83 17.37 -10.23
C GLU A 76 -11.50 17.57 -9.50
N VAL A 77 -10.39 17.01 -10.03
CA VAL A 77 -9.04 17.28 -9.50
C VAL A 77 -8.70 18.76 -9.69
N LEU A 78 -9.00 19.34 -10.86
CA LEU A 78 -8.76 20.74 -11.16
C LEU A 78 -9.52 21.66 -10.18
N SER A 79 -10.81 21.40 -9.95
CA SER A 79 -11.61 22.18 -9.01
C SER A 79 -11.09 22.11 -7.57
N LYS A 80 -10.60 20.93 -7.13
CA LYS A 80 -9.94 20.78 -5.81
C LYS A 80 -8.63 21.56 -5.75
N TYR A 81 -7.85 21.57 -6.82
CA TYR A 81 -6.59 22.30 -6.92
C TYR A 81 -6.82 23.82 -6.89
N GLU A 82 -7.78 24.34 -7.64
CA GLU A 82 -8.16 25.75 -7.64
C GLU A 82 -8.57 26.24 -6.25
N ARG A 83 -9.34 25.44 -5.52
CA ARG A 83 -9.73 25.72 -4.13
C ARG A 83 -8.54 25.80 -3.18
N THR A 84 -7.49 25.01 -3.45
CA THR A 84 -6.24 25.02 -2.66
C THR A 84 -5.41 26.27 -2.98
N ILE A 85 -5.38 26.69 -4.25
CA ILE A 85 -4.70 27.92 -4.67
C ILE A 85 -5.37 29.17 -4.10
N GLY A 86 -6.71 29.18 -4.00
CA GLY A 86 -7.47 30.33 -3.51
C GLY A 86 -7.09 30.80 -2.09
N GLY A 87 -6.52 29.93 -1.26
CA GLY A 87 -6.01 30.27 0.07
C GLY A 87 -4.58 30.81 0.11
N LEU A 88 -3.88 30.87 -1.02
CA LEU A 88 -2.48 31.33 -1.11
C LEU A 88 -2.40 32.84 -1.42
N SER A 89 -1.25 33.45 -1.11
CA SER A 89 -0.95 34.83 -1.50
C SER A 89 -0.85 34.98 -3.03
N ALA A 90 -1.16 36.17 -3.56
CA ALA A 90 -1.22 36.44 -4.99
C ALA A 90 0.08 36.08 -5.76
N SER A 91 1.25 36.27 -5.15
CA SER A 91 2.54 35.85 -5.73
C SER A 91 2.64 34.34 -5.88
N SER A 92 2.28 33.60 -4.82
CA SER A 92 2.31 32.14 -4.81
C SER A 92 1.25 31.52 -5.73
N GLN A 93 0.12 32.19 -5.95
CA GLN A 93 -0.87 31.79 -6.94
C GLN A 93 -0.36 31.95 -8.37
N LYS A 94 0.38 33.03 -8.66
CA LYS A 94 0.94 33.32 -9.99
C LYS A 94 1.96 32.25 -10.40
N ASP A 95 2.86 31.87 -9.50
CA ASP A 95 3.87 30.83 -9.76
C ASP A 95 3.22 29.46 -10.02
N LYS A 96 2.16 29.11 -9.27
CA LYS A 96 1.47 27.82 -9.40
C LYS A 96 0.52 27.70 -10.59
N ARG A 97 0.19 28.83 -11.23
CA ARG A 97 -0.64 28.91 -12.45
C ARG A 97 0.19 29.03 -13.73
N ALA A 98 1.49 29.22 -13.62
CA ALA A 98 2.41 29.43 -14.75
C ALA A 98 3.12 28.15 -15.24
N LEU A 99 2.82 27.00 -14.63
CA LEU A 99 3.25 25.66 -15.07
C LEU A 99 2.20 25.02 -15.96
#